data_AF-A0A8J8B5H9-F1
#
_entry.id   AF-A0A8J8B5H9-F1
#
_cell.length_a   1.000
_cell.length_b   1.000
_cell.length_c   1.000
_cell.angle_alpha   90.00
_cell.angle_beta   90.00
_cell.angle_gamma   90.00
#
_symmetry.space_group_name_H-M   'P 1'
#
loop_
_entity.id
_entity.type
_entity.pdbx_description
1 polymer ?
#
loop_
_entity_poly.entity_id
_entity_poly.type
_entity_poly.pdbx_seq_one_letter_code
_entity_poly.pdbx_strand_id
1 'polypeptide(L)'
;MTDEGLKKTLGFVLRNKTMIMSLLERFDAYEVEMGILSIPQEMVNRDLKMLIMDKTTPYLEDYSILMNTGSLYLDLELNAKQLGKISAKCMLTIEDFRFQGEEHKIRFSYKEDVKSQGNFIQSMALKAAGLKGNYLETAAEMAKLDFIQVDKNEVLIDLDKIEGIKKLPPSLSLSYLGCENGNLKLKFSI
;
A
#
# COMPACT_ATOMS: atom_id res chain seq x y z
N MET A 1 -10.10 -0.12 -28.07
CA MET A 1 -9.58 -1.42 -27.57
C MET A 1 -9.56 -2.42 -28.71
N THR A 2 -8.47 -3.18 -28.91
CA THR A 2 -8.41 -4.26 -29.90
C THR A 2 -9.08 -5.53 -29.38
N ASP A 3 -9.53 -6.37 -30.31
CA ASP A 3 -10.27 -7.61 -30.03
C ASP A 3 -9.47 -8.61 -29.14
N GLU A 4 -8.14 -8.63 -29.29
CA GLU A 4 -7.24 -9.42 -28.44
C GLU A 4 -7.12 -8.86 -27.01
N GLY A 5 -7.08 -7.53 -26.88
CA GLY A 5 -7.08 -6.87 -25.56
C GLY A 5 -8.38 -7.17 -24.81
N LEU A 6 -9.51 -7.13 -25.52
CA LEU A 6 -10.83 -7.45 -24.98
C LEU A 6 -10.89 -8.90 -24.47
N LYS A 7 -10.40 -9.87 -25.27
CA LYS A 7 -10.32 -11.29 -24.88
C LYS A 7 -9.42 -11.52 -23.66
N LYS A 8 -8.29 -10.82 -23.55
CA LYS A 8 -7.40 -10.92 -22.38
C LYS A 8 -8.06 -10.40 -21.11
N THR A 9 -8.71 -9.23 -21.19
CA THR A 9 -9.44 -8.64 -20.07
C THR A 9 -10.62 -9.52 -19.64
N LEU A 10 -11.45 -9.98 -20.58
CA LEU A 10 -12.53 -10.93 -20.29
C LEU A 10 -12.01 -12.23 -19.68
N GLY A 11 -10.91 -12.78 -20.20
CA GLY A 11 -10.29 -13.97 -19.63
C GLY A 11 -9.81 -13.74 -18.20
N PHE A 12 -9.25 -12.58 -17.89
CA PHE A 12 -8.86 -12.20 -16.52
C PHE A 12 -10.09 -12.06 -15.61
N VAL A 13 -11.13 -11.36 -16.07
CA VAL A 13 -12.37 -11.15 -15.30
C VAL A 13 -13.04 -12.48 -15.00
N LEU A 14 -13.16 -13.37 -15.98
CA LEU A 14 -13.80 -14.67 -15.81
C LEU A 14 -13.02 -15.59 -14.86
N ARG A 15 -11.69 -15.59 -14.93
CA ARG A 15 -10.84 -16.38 -14.02
C ARG A 15 -10.93 -15.92 -12.57
N ASN A 16 -11.12 -14.62 -12.36
CA ASN A 16 -11.14 -14.01 -11.03
C ASN A 16 -12.54 -13.51 -10.62
N LYS A 17 -13.61 -14.02 -11.27
CA LYS A 17 -14.96 -13.44 -11.22
C LYS A 17 -15.49 -13.25 -9.80
N THR A 18 -15.27 -14.22 -8.92
CA THR A 18 -15.81 -14.18 -7.55
C THR A 18 -15.16 -13.06 -6.74
N MET A 19 -13.83 -12.95 -6.82
CA MET A 19 -13.06 -11.90 -6.16
C MET A 19 -13.42 -10.53 -6.74
N ILE A 20 -13.47 -10.42 -8.08
CA ILE A 20 -13.81 -9.16 -8.75
C ILE A 20 -15.21 -8.71 -8.36
N MET A 21 -16.22 -9.59 -8.38
CA MET A 21 -17.58 -9.23 -7.98
C MET A 21 -17.65 -8.79 -6.52
N SER A 22 -16.98 -9.50 -5.59
CA SER A 22 -16.94 -9.08 -4.18
C SER A 22 -16.26 -7.74 -3.96
N LEU A 23 -15.28 -7.38 -4.79
CA LEU A 23 -14.61 -6.07 -4.74
C LEU A 23 -15.50 -5.00 -5.38
N LEU A 24 -16.18 -5.33 -6.48
CA LEU A 24 -17.08 -4.42 -7.17
C LEU A 24 -18.29 -4.02 -6.32
N GLU A 25 -18.80 -4.94 -5.49
CA GLU A 25 -19.87 -4.68 -4.52
C GLU A 25 -19.51 -3.60 -3.47
N ARG A 26 -18.22 -3.25 -3.33
CA ARG A 26 -17.76 -2.20 -2.40
C ARG A 26 -17.73 -0.81 -3.02
N PHE A 27 -17.83 -0.69 -4.33
CA PHE A 27 -17.78 0.60 -5.02
C PHE A 27 -19.17 1.16 -5.22
N ASP A 28 -19.32 2.46 -4.97
CA ASP A 28 -20.54 3.19 -5.28
C ASP A 28 -20.65 3.38 -6.79
N ALA A 29 -21.76 2.89 -7.38
CA ALA A 29 -21.95 2.92 -8.83
C ALA A 29 -22.00 4.35 -9.38
N TYR A 30 -22.57 5.29 -8.64
CA TYR A 30 -22.64 6.70 -9.04
C TYR A 30 -21.25 7.35 -9.02
N GLU A 31 -20.44 7.09 -7.98
CA GLU A 31 -19.05 7.57 -7.96
C GLU A 31 -18.25 6.99 -9.13
N VAL A 32 -18.41 5.70 -9.43
CA VAL A 32 -17.74 5.06 -10.57
C VAL A 32 -18.16 5.69 -11.91
N GLU A 33 -19.45 5.98 -12.11
CA GLU A 33 -19.93 6.70 -13.30
C GLU A 33 -19.32 8.10 -13.43
N MET A 34 -19.05 8.76 -12.30
CA MET A 34 -18.36 10.05 -12.25
C MET A 34 -16.83 9.93 -12.41
N GLY A 35 -16.32 8.71 -12.65
CA GLY A 35 -14.89 8.43 -12.79
C GLY A 35 -14.14 8.46 -11.46
N ILE A 36 -14.82 8.22 -10.33
CA ILE A 36 -14.24 8.19 -8.99
C ILE A 36 -14.24 6.75 -8.48
N LEU A 37 -13.10 6.33 -7.96
CA LEU A 37 -12.92 5.07 -7.26
C LEU A 37 -12.66 5.35 -5.78
N SER A 38 -13.64 5.06 -4.94
CA SER A 38 -13.51 5.11 -3.48
C SER A 38 -13.11 3.75 -2.95
N ILE A 39 -11.88 3.61 -2.47
CA ILE A 39 -11.36 2.38 -1.87
C ILE A 39 -11.58 2.47 -0.36
N PRO A 40 -12.56 1.72 0.20
CA PRO A 40 -12.78 1.73 1.64
C PRO A 40 -11.67 0.97 2.36
N GLN A 41 -11.29 1.43 3.54
CA GLN A 41 -10.27 0.78 4.36
C GLN A 41 -10.63 -0.68 4.72
N GLU A 42 -11.92 -1.02 4.80
CA GLU A 42 -12.40 -2.38 5.04
C GLU A 42 -12.03 -3.34 3.91
N MET A 43 -11.90 -2.83 2.68
CA MET A 43 -11.38 -3.62 1.58
C MET A 43 -9.95 -4.07 1.88
N VAL A 44 -9.11 -3.19 2.44
CA VAL A 44 -7.73 -3.54 2.79
C VAL A 44 -7.65 -4.35 4.08
N ASN A 45 -8.42 -3.97 5.11
CA ASN A 45 -8.38 -4.59 6.43
C ASN A 45 -9.10 -5.93 6.54
N ARG A 46 -9.99 -6.26 5.60
CA ARG A 46 -10.74 -7.52 5.63
C ARG A 46 -10.61 -8.27 4.31
N ASP A 47 -10.98 -7.63 3.21
CA ASP A 47 -11.16 -8.34 1.94
C ASP A 47 -9.80 -8.73 1.31
N LEU A 48 -8.76 -7.91 1.49
CA LEU A 48 -7.37 -8.18 1.05
C LEU A 48 -6.47 -8.72 2.17
N LYS A 49 -6.97 -8.85 3.40
CA LYS A 49 -6.14 -9.14 4.57
C LYS A 49 -5.37 -10.44 4.44
N MET A 50 -6.03 -11.53 4.09
CA MET A 50 -5.36 -12.82 3.89
C MET A 50 -4.27 -12.75 2.82
N LEU A 51 -4.54 -12.08 1.69
CA LEU A 51 -3.56 -11.95 0.61
C LEU A 51 -2.32 -11.18 1.06
N ILE A 52 -2.49 -10.11 1.83
CA ILE A 52 -1.39 -9.31 2.36
C ILE A 52 -0.59 -10.11 3.41
N MET A 53 -1.28 -10.78 4.33
CA MET A 53 -0.64 -11.61 5.38
C MET A 53 0.16 -12.78 4.79
N ASP A 54 -0.39 -13.46 3.78
CA ASP A 54 0.28 -14.58 3.09
C ASP A 54 1.60 -14.13 2.42
N LYS A 55 1.62 -12.89 1.90
CA LYS A 55 2.82 -12.32 1.24
C LYS A 55 3.86 -11.77 2.21
N THR A 56 3.47 -11.49 3.45
CA THR A 56 4.32 -10.83 4.44
C THR A 56 4.76 -11.76 5.59
N THR A 57 4.23 -12.97 5.63
CA THR A 57 4.68 -14.04 6.53
C THR A 57 6.16 -14.39 6.30
N PRO A 58 6.97 -14.62 7.34
CA PRO A 58 6.64 -14.65 8.78
C PRO A 58 6.88 -13.32 9.51
N TYR A 59 7.02 -12.21 8.79
CA TYR A 59 7.49 -10.94 9.35
C TYR A 59 6.35 -10.06 9.89
N LEU A 60 5.18 -10.12 9.28
CA LEU A 60 3.97 -9.44 9.74
C LEU A 60 3.09 -10.45 10.48
N GLU A 61 2.80 -10.19 11.76
CA GLU A 61 1.87 -10.97 12.57
C GLU A 61 0.43 -10.45 12.39
N ASP A 62 0.26 -9.12 12.35
CA ASP A 62 -1.01 -8.50 11.99
C ASP A 62 -0.81 -7.06 11.49
N TYR A 63 -1.84 -6.51 10.84
CA TYR A 63 -1.93 -5.09 10.54
C TYR A 63 -3.38 -4.55 10.56
N SER A 64 -3.47 -3.23 10.69
CA SER A 64 -4.66 -2.46 10.37
C SER A 64 -4.30 -1.13 9.69
N ILE A 65 -5.20 -0.66 8.84
CA ILE A 65 -5.11 0.63 8.16
C ILE A 65 -6.30 1.49 8.59
N LEU A 66 -6.04 2.74 8.96
CA LEU A 66 -7.06 3.75 9.17
C LEU A 66 -6.85 4.89 8.16
N MET A 67 -7.89 5.20 7.40
CA MET A 67 -7.89 6.26 6.38
C MET A 67 -8.59 7.49 6.93
N ASN A 68 -7.85 8.56 7.24
CA ASN A 68 -8.41 9.74 7.88
C ASN A 68 -7.68 11.04 7.53
N THR A 69 -8.44 12.10 7.24
CA THR A 69 -8.00 13.49 7.05
C THR A 69 -6.67 13.63 6.29
N GLY A 70 -6.62 13.12 5.05
CA GLY A 70 -5.46 13.22 4.16
C GLY A 70 -4.31 12.25 4.48
N SER A 71 -4.45 11.41 5.50
CA SER A 71 -3.41 10.50 5.97
C SER A 71 -3.88 9.05 6.03
N LEU A 72 -2.93 8.14 5.84
CA LEU A 72 -3.07 6.71 6.04
C LEU A 72 -2.30 6.34 7.29
N TYR A 73 -2.99 5.82 8.30
CA TYR A 73 -2.37 5.32 9.52
C TYR A 73 -2.26 3.80 9.43
N LEU A 74 -1.04 3.29 9.52
CA LEU A 74 -0.73 1.87 9.58
C LEU A 74 -0.39 1.51 11.01
N ASP A 75 -1.08 0.51 11.57
CA ASP A 75 -0.69 -0.15 12.81
C ASP A 75 -0.21 -1.56 12.45
N LEU A 76 1.06 -1.85 12.74
CA LEU A 76 1.75 -3.07 12.33
C LEU A 76 2.25 -3.83 13.55
N GLU A 77 1.94 -5.12 13.61
CA GLU A 77 2.54 -6.07 14.54
C GLU A 77 3.58 -6.91 13.79
N LEU A 78 4.86 -6.71 14.11
CA LEU A 78 5.98 -7.31 13.40
C LEU A 78 6.71 -8.34 14.27
N ASN A 79 7.20 -9.39 13.62
CA ASN A 79 8.11 -10.37 14.20
C ASN A 79 9.51 -10.22 13.59
N ALA A 80 10.36 -9.45 14.25
CA ALA A 80 11.70 -9.14 13.77
C ALA A 80 12.75 -10.15 14.28
N LYS A 81 12.38 -11.44 14.39
CA LYS A 81 13.23 -12.55 14.81
C LYS A 81 14.03 -12.24 16.09
N GLN A 82 15.29 -11.83 15.95
CA GLN A 82 16.20 -11.54 17.07
C GLN A 82 15.76 -10.31 17.89
N LEU A 83 15.10 -9.33 17.26
CA LEU A 83 14.55 -8.16 17.95
C LEU A 83 13.22 -8.47 18.66
N GLY A 84 12.66 -9.67 18.46
CA GLY A 84 11.39 -10.07 19.02
C GLY A 84 10.21 -9.36 18.36
N LYS A 85 9.10 -9.28 19.11
CA LYS A 85 7.88 -8.61 18.66
C LYS A 85 8.02 -7.10 18.71
N ILE A 86 7.60 -6.44 17.65
CA ILE A 86 7.65 -4.99 17.50
C ILE A 86 6.25 -4.49 17.13
N SER A 87 5.80 -3.42 17.78
CA SER A 87 4.65 -2.64 17.33
C SER A 87 5.18 -1.41 16.61
N ALA A 88 4.77 -1.22 15.36
CA ALA A 88 5.16 -0.09 14.54
C ALA A 88 3.92 0.65 14.03
N LYS A 89 3.80 1.92 14.38
CA LYS A 89 2.75 2.81 13.89
C LYS A 89 3.34 3.77 12.89
N CYS A 90 2.78 3.82 11.68
CA CYS A 90 3.23 4.73 10.64
C CYS A 90 2.09 5.61 10.18
N MET A 91 2.33 6.90 10.03
CA MET A 91 1.42 7.82 9.37
C MET A 91 2.02 8.19 8.02
N LEU A 92 1.33 7.90 6.93
CA LEU A 92 1.71 8.24 5.56
C LEU A 92 0.79 9.32 5.03
N THR A 93 1.34 10.34 4.40
CA THR A 93 0.58 11.39 3.70
C THR A 93 1.04 11.42 2.25
N ILE A 94 0.10 11.32 1.30
CA ILE A 94 0.43 11.34 -0.13
C ILE A 94 0.81 12.77 -0.53
N GLU A 95 2.05 12.97 -0.95
CA GLU A 95 2.62 14.27 -1.38
C GLU A 95 2.65 14.42 -2.89
N ASP A 96 2.81 13.30 -3.62
CA ASP A 96 2.76 13.26 -5.08
C ASP A 96 2.19 11.91 -5.53
N PHE A 97 1.30 11.94 -6.49
CA PHE A 97 0.70 10.74 -7.09
C PHE A 97 0.66 10.94 -8.60
N ARG A 98 1.59 10.29 -9.30
CA ARG A 98 1.67 10.31 -10.75
C ARG A 98 1.35 8.93 -11.27
N PHE A 99 0.24 8.83 -12.00
CA PHE A 99 -0.18 7.59 -12.61
C PHE A 99 -0.81 7.95 -13.95
N GLN A 100 0.03 8.21 -14.95
CA GLN A 100 -0.42 8.64 -16.26
C GLN A 100 0.62 8.31 -17.33
N GLY A 101 0.16 7.71 -18.44
CA GLY A 101 1.02 7.39 -19.56
C GLY A 101 2.07 6.33 -19.19
N GLU A 102 3.33 6.74 -19.14
CA GLU A 102 4.47 5.87 -18.83
C GLU A 102 5.10 6.14 -17.46
N GLU A 103 4.51 7.00 -16.63
CA GLU A 103 5.02 7.29 -15.29
C GLU A 103 4.02 6.90 -14.21
N HIS A 104 4.43 5.97 -13.34
CA HIS A 104 3.63 5.43 -12.24
C HIS A 104 4.42 5.50 -10.93
N LYS A 105 4.31 6.62 -10.22
CA LYS A 105 5.04 6.87 -8.97
C LYS A 105 4.14 7.45 -7.89
N ILE A 106 4.41 7.06 -6.66
CA ILE A 106 3.75 7.61 -5.49
C ILE A 106 4.82 8.06 -4.50
N ARG A 107 4.72 9.31 -4.05
CA ARG A 107 5.55 9.84 -2.98
C ARG A 107 4.69 10.09 -1.74
N PHE A 108 5.17 9.60 -0.62
CA PHE A 108 4.60 9.86 0.69
C PHE A 108 5.58 10.65 1.54
N SER A 109 5.08 11.57 2.36
CA SER A 109 5.76 11.91 3.59
C SER A 109 5.33 10.91 4.68
N TYR A 110 6.21 10.61 5.63
CA TYR A 110 5.90 9.68 6.71
C TYR A 110 6.42 10.09 8.08
N LYS A 111 5.74 9.57 9.11
CA LYS A 111 6.18 9.56 10.50
C LYS A 111 5.99 8.16 11.07
N GLU A 112 6.88 7.75 11.96
CA GLU A 112 6.83 6.44 12.60
C GLU A 112 6.95 6.54 14.13
N ASP A 113 6.28 5.63 14.84
CA ASP A 113 6.43 5.36 16.27
C ASP A 113 6.59 3.84 16.44
N VAL A 114 7.80 3.40 16.79
CA VAL A 114 8.19 1.99 16.81
C VAL A 114 8.61 1.60 18.22
N LYS A 115 7.98 0.55 18.76
CA LYS A 115 8.17 0.08 20.13
C LYS A 115 8.40 -1.43 20.16
N SER A 116 9.38 -1.84 20.96
CA SER A 116 9.60 -3.24 21.29
C SER A 116 8.51 -3.71 22.25
N GLN A 117 7.91 -4.86 21.97
CA GLN A 117 7.04 -5.61 22.88
C GLN A 117 7.81 -6.77 23.54
N GLY A 118 9.13 -6.83 23.32
CA GLY A 118 10.03 -7.83 23.85
C GLY A 118 10.61 -7.49 25.23
N ASN A 119 11.57 -8.29 25.67
CA ASN A 119 12.26 -8.07 26.93
C ASN A 119 13.15 -6.80 26.91
N PHE A 120 13.78 -6.49 28.05
CA PHE A 120 14.63 -5.31 28.19
C PHE A 120 15.80 -5.28 27.18
N ILE A 121 16.42 -6.42 26.90
CA ILE A 121 17.54 -6.53 25.96
C ILE A 121 17.06 -6.25 24.53
N GLN A 122 15.91 -6.82 24.12
CA GLN A 122 15.29 -6.57 22.82
C GLN A 122 14.91 -5.10 22.65
N SER A 123 14.40 -4.49 23.73
CA SER A 123 14.06 -3.06 23.75
C SER A 123 15.30 -2.16 23.59
N MET A 124 16.42 -2.52 24.22
CA MET A 124 17.70 -1.84 24.05
C MET A 124 18.24 -2.01 22.62
N ALA A 125 18.18 -3.22 22.07
CA ALA A 125 18.64 -3.52 20.71
C ALA A 125 17.83 -2.75 19.66
N LEU A 126 16.50 -2.67 19.82
CA LEU A 126 15.65 -1.88 18.95
C LEU A 126 16.01 -0.40 19.00
N LYS A 127 16.14 0.18 20.20
CA LYS A 127 16.57 1.59 20.37
C LYS A 127 17.91 1.86 19.70
N ALA A 128 18.88 0.94 19.82
CA ALA A 128 20.18 1.07 19.17
C ALA A 128 20.08 1.02 17.64
N ALA A 129 19.18 0.21 17.08
CA ALA A 129 18.89 0.22 15.64
C ALA A 129 18.31 1.57 15.19
N GLY A 130 17.40 2.15 15.97
CA GLY A 130 16.82 3.48 15.71
C GLY A 130 17.79 4.65 15.88
N LEU A 131 19.00 4.46 16.42
CA LEU A 131 20.03 5.51 16.43
C LEU A 131 20.63 5.77 15.05
N LYS A 132 20.47 4.84 14.10
CA LYS A 132 20.99 4.97 12.73
C LYS A 132 20.09 5.81 11.82
N GLY A 133 18.89 6.14 12.27
CA GLY A 133 17.86 6.80 11.46
C GLY A 133 16.51 6.16 11.70
N ASN A 134 15.59 6.37 10.76
CA ASN A 134 14.26 5.80 10.87
C ASN A 134 14.29 4.28 10.62
N TYR A 135 13.44 3.55 11.32
CA TYR A 135 13.30 2.10 11.20
C TYR A 135 12.85 1.69 9.81
N LEU A 136 11.93 2.45 9.18
CA LEU A 136 11.48 2.17 7.82
C LEU A 136 12.62 2.31 6.80
N GLU A 137 13.47 3.33 6.95
CA GLU A 137 14.66 3.55 6.11
C GLU A 137 15.63 2.37 6.26
N THR A 138 15.95 2.01 7.50
CA THR A 138 16.79 0.84 7.81
C THR A 138 16.21 -0.44 7.19
N ALA A 139 14.90 -0.65 7.30
CA ALA A 139 14.23 -1.82 6.73
C ALA A 139 14.29 -1.84 5.20
N ALA A 140 14.10 -0.71 4.53
CA ALA A 140 14.19 -0.58 3.09
C ALA A 140 15.62 -0.85 2.57
N GLU A 141 16.65 -0.30 3.22
CA GLU A 141 18.06 -0.57 2.92
C GLU A 141 18.39 -2.06 3.02
N MET A 142 17.88 -2.73 4.05
CA MET A 142 18.10 -4.17 4.25
C MET A 142 17.35 -5.01 3.23
N ALA A 143 16.13 -4.61 2.86
CA ALA A 143 15.30 -5.34 1.91
C ALA A 143 15.83 -5.23 0.47
N LYS A 144 16.62 -4.18 0.16
CA LYS A 144 17.22 -3.93 -1.17
C LYS A 144 16.18 -3.96 -2.29
N LEU A 145 15.00 -3.39 -2.03
CA LEU A 145 13.93 -3.27 -3.01
C LEU A 145 14.28 -2.14 -3.98
N ASP A 146 14.28 -2.42 -5.28
CA ASP A 146 14.63 -1.44 -6.30
C ASP A 146 13.49 -0.46 -6.62
N PHE A 147 12.26 -0.80 -6.22
CA PHE A 147 11.04 -0.03 -6.42
C PHE A 147 10.62 0.83 -5.22
N ILE A 148 11.29 0.70 -4.07
CA ILE A 148 11.03 1.54 -2.88
C ILE A 148 12.31 2.29 -2.54
N GLN A 149 12.20 3.61 -2.42
CA GLN A 149 13.24 4.46 -1.86
C GLN A 149 12.69 5.15 -0.62
N VAL A 150 13.45 5.13 0.46
CA VAL A 150 13.10 5.79 1.72
C VAL A 150 14.26 6.72 2.07
N ASP A 151 13.96 7.99 2.33
CA ASP A 151 14.94 8.99 2.77
C ASP A 151 14.30 9.82 3.86
N LYS A 152 14.89 9.79 5.07
CA LYS A 152 14.42 10.52 6.25
C LYS A 152 12.92 10.40 6.48
N ASN A 153 12.13 11.34 5.98
CA ASN A 153 10.69 11.44 6.19
C ASN A 153 9.88 11.28 4.89
N GLU A 154 10.48 10.77 3.82
CA GLU A 154 9.82 10.51 2.54
C GLU A 154 9.98 9.05 2.10
N VAL A 155 8.94 8.53 1.45
CA VAL A 155 8.93 7.24 0.77
C VAL A 155 8.52 7.48 -0.68
N LEU A 156 9.34 7.05 -1.63
CA LEU A 156 9.01 7.00 -3.04
C LEU A 156 8.80 5.54 -3.46
N ILE A 157 7.65 5.26 -4.05
CA ILE A 157 7.32 3.98 -4.66
C ILE A 157 7.28 4.17 -6.18
N ASP A 158 8.16 3.47 -6.89
CA ASP A 158 8.23 3.45 -8.34
C ASP A 158 7.53 2.19 -8.87
N LEU A 159 6.26 2.34 -9.24
CA LEU A 159 5.43 1.22 -9.68
C LEU A 159 5.91 0.67 -11.03
N ASP A 160 6.62 1.44 -11.84
CA ASP A 160 7.11 0.99 -13.16
C ASP A 160 8.14 -0.16 -13.05
N LYS A 161 8.73 -0.33 -11.87
CA LYS A 161 9.63 -1.44 -11.53
C LYS A 161 8.90 -2.69 -11.04
N ILE A 162 7.60 -2.62 -10.75
CA ILE A 162 6.80 -3.76 -10.32
C ILE A 162 6.28 -4.52 -11.55
N GLU A 163 6.54 -5.83 -11.59
CA GLU A 163 6.03 -6.70 -12.65
C GLU A 163 4.49 -6.67 -12.70
N GLY A 164 3.95 -6.25 -13.85
CA GLY A 164 2.50 -6.19 -14.08
C GLY A 164 1.95 -4.78 -14.27
N ILE A 165 2.64 -3.74 -13.78
CA ILE A 165 2.23 -2.34 -14.03
C ILE A 165 2.30 -2.01 -15.53
N LYS A 166 3.32 -2.54 -16.22
CA LYS A 166 3.44 -2.44 -17.69
C LYS A 166 2.33 -3.14 -18.49
N LYS A 167 1.47 -3.92 -17.84
CA LYS A 167 0.30 -4.57 -18.49
C LYS A 167 -0.94 -3.67 -18.48
N LEU A 168 -0.89 -2.55 -17.75
CA LEU A 168 -2.01 -1.62 -17.66
C LEU A 168 -2.14 -0.83 -18.98
N PRO A 169 -3.36 -0.45 -19.39
CA PRO A 169 -3.56 0.36 -20.57
C PRO A 169 -2.84 1.72 -20.43
N PRO A 170 -2.05 2.19 -21.41
CA PRO A 170 -1.40 3.50 -21.34
C PRO A 170 -2.39 4.67 -21.26
N SER A 171 -3.65 4.46 -21.66
CA SER A 171 -4.70 5.46 -21.56
C SER A 171 -5.31 5.56 -20.15
N LEU A 172 -5.05 4.57 -19.27
CA LEU A 172 -5.49 4.62 -17.89
C LEU A 172 -4.66 5.67 -17.15
N SER A 173 -5.33 6.70 -16.63
CA SER A 173 -4.74 7.64 -15.69
C SER A 173 -5.50 7.61 -14.38
N LEU A 174 -4.76 7.67 -13.27
CA LEU A 174 -5.30 7.80 -11.93
C LEU A 174 -4.81 9.12 -11.31
N SER A 175 -5.68 9.80 -10.58
CA SER A 175 -5.32 11.00 -9.82
C SER A 175 -5.82 10.89 -8.40
N TYR A 176 -4.97 11.16 -7.42
CA TYR A 176 -5.36 11.19 -6.02
C TYR A 176 -6.30 12.37 -5.74
N LEU A 177 -7.48 12.08 -5.18
CA LEU A 177 -8.45 13.10 -4.78
C LEU A 177 -8.40 13.39 -3.28
N GLY A 178 -8.09 12.39 -2.46
CA GLY A 178 -8.04 12.55 -1.02
C GLY A 178 -8.19 11.24 -0.26
N CYS A 179 -8.02 11.34 1.05
CA CYS A 179 -8.21 10.27 2.01
C CYS A 179 -9.11 10.81 3.13
N GLU A 180 -10.36 10.37 3.19
CA GLU A 180 -11.34 10.91 4.15
C GLU A 180 -12.42 9.87 4.48
N ASN A 181 -12.94 9.94 5.70
CA ASN A 181 -14.07 9.10 6.14
C ASN A 181 -13.87 7.60 5.86
N GLY A 182 -12.67 7.07 6.10
CA GLY A 182 -12.36 5.66 5.86
C GLY A 182 -12.13 5.28 4.39
N ASN A 183 -12.04 6.24 3.47
CA ASN A 183 -11.91 5.99 2.04
C ASN A 183 -10.69 6.68 1.43
N LEU A 184 -9.98 5.95 0.58
CA LEU A 184 -8.99 6.50 -0.35
C LEU A 184 -9.69 6.76 -1.69
N LYS A 185 -9.77 8.02 -2.09
CA LYS A 185 -10.46 8.43 -3.32
C LYS A 185 -9.47 8.70 -4.44
N LEU A 186 -9.69 8.04 -5.57
CA LEU A 186 -8.95 8.22 -6.81
C LEU A 186 -9.90 8.64 -7.92
N LYS A 187 -9.49 9.55 -8.79
CA LYS A 187 -10.15 9.79 -10.07
C LYS A 187 -9.49 8.91 -11.12
N PHE A 188 -10.27 8.23 -11.95
CA PHE A 188 -9.78 7.48 -13.09
C PHE A 188 -10.32 8.04 -14.40
N SER A 189 -9.52 7.93 -15.46
CA SER A 189 -9.95 8.14 -16.86
C SER A 189 -9.23 7.15 -17.75
N ILE A 190 -9.91 6.69 -18.82
CA ILE A 190 -9.45 5.64 -19.76
C ILE A 190 -9.70 6.09 -21.19
#